data_AF-A0A9D9DL78-F1
#
_entry.id   AF-A0A9D9DL78-F1
#
_cell.length_a   1.000
_cell.length_b   1.000
_cell.length_c   1.000
_cell.angle_alpha   90.00
_cell.angle_beta   90.00
_cell.angle_gamma   90.00
#
_symmetry.space_group_name_H-M   'P 1'
#
loop_
_entity.id
_entity.type
_entity.pdbx_description
1 polymer ?
#
loop_
_entity_poly.entity_id
_entity_poly.type
_entity_poly.pdbx_seq_one_letter_code
_entity_poly.pdbx_strand_id
1 'polypeptide(L)'
;MKKKLLAFITAAMSVVFAFYLVACNGGNETTNGNGTHTHTYSEQWSHNDSEHWHTCTVADCDEVIDKAAHTWDNGNITKEPTCTAKGEMTYTCTVCKATKTEEIATTDHTFSDKWESDDTHHWHKCINCDEISGKAEHSYNADGVCVCGYRAIPEETL
;
A
#
# COMPACT_ATOMS: atom_id res chain seq x y z
N MET A 1 35.75 33.96 32.47
CA MET A 1 36.07 35.38 32.27
C MET A 1 34.75 36.16 32.36
N LYS A 2 34.22 36.40 33.56
CA LYS A 2 34.14 37.71 34.26
C LYS A 2 34.07 38.97 33.37
N LYS A 3 33.03 39.79 33.66
CA LYS A 3 32.81 41.23 33.38
C LYS A 3 32.01 41.50 32.07
N LYS A 4 30.93 42.29 32.03
CA LYS A 4 30.54 43.42 32.89
C LYS A 4 29.01 43.54 33.05
N LEU A 5 28.66 43.76 34.31
CA LEU A 5 27.46 44.41 34.81
C LEU A 5 27.34 45.83 34.22
N LEU A 6 26.16 46.22 33.74
CA LEU A 6 25.72 47.61 33.77
C LEU A 6 24.26 47.64 34.24
N ALA A 7 24.07 48.08 35.48
CA ALA A 7 22.80 48.44 36.06
C ALA A 7 22.50 49.89 35.67
N PHE A 8 21.25 50.18 35.27
CA PHE A 8 20.69 51.52 35.38
C PHE A 8 19.32 51.43 36.06
N ILE A 9 19.24 52.21 37.13
CA ILE A 9 18.15 52.37 38.09
C ILE A 9 17.15 53.41 37.54
N THR A 10 15.97 53.48 38.17
CA THR A 10 14.91 54.51 38.14
C THR A 10 13.71 54.14 37.27
N ALA A 11 12.44 54.25 37.68
CA ALA A 11 11.83 54.78 38.89
C ALA A 11 10.50 54.05 39.14
N ALA A 12 10.13 53.92 40.42
CA ALA A 12 8.80 53.52 40.82
C ALA A 12 7.79 54.63 40.44
N MET A 13 6.76 54.29 39.65
CA MET A 13 5.52 55.03 39.64
C MET A 13 4.37 54.06 39.88
N SER A 14 3.83 54.19 41.08
CA SER A 14 2.57 53.66 41.54
C SER A 14 1.46 53.93 40.52
N VAL A 15 0.94 52.87 39.90
CA VAL A 15 -0.41 52.90 39.35
C VAL A 15 -1.19 51.82 40.08
N VAL A 16 -1.97 52.29 41.04
CA VAL A 16 -3.08 51.57 41.63
C VAL A 16 -4.06 51.31 40.49
N PHE A 17 -3.85 50.22 39.76
CA PHE A 17 -4.86 49.74 38.83
C PHE A 17 -5.85 48.94 39.66
N ALA A 18 -6.91 49.65 40.02
CA ALA A 18 -8.06 49.10 40.72
C ALA A 18 -8.42 47.74 40.12
N PHE A 19 -8.40 46.72 40.97
CA PHE A 19 -9.15 45.49 40.77
C PHE A 19 -10.62 45.88 40.59
N TYR A 20 -11.00 46.25 39.37
CA TYR A 20 -12.38 46.12 38.94
C TYR A 20 -12.58 44.62 38.73
N LEU A 21 -12.91 43.95 39.85
CA LEU A 21 -13.64 42.71 39.82
C LEU A 21 -14.95 43.02 39.07
N VAL A 22 -14.93 42.88 37.75
CA VAL A 22 -16.13 42.49 37.04
C VAL A 22 -16.45 41.12 37.62
N ALA A 23 -17.38 41.11 38.57
CA ALA A 23 -18.15 39.93 38.84
C ALA A 23 -18.87 39.60 37.51
N CYS A 24 -18.31 38.69 36.73
CA CYS A 24 -19.14 37.81 35.93
C CYS A 24 -19.93 36.99 36.96
N ASN A 25 -21.09 37.52 37.35
CA ASN A 25 -22.13 36.72 37.96
C ASN A 25 -22.33 35.50 37.06
N GLY A 26 -22.35 34.33 37.71
CA GLY A 26 -22.29 33.03 37.09
C GLY A 26 -23.20 32.89 35.87
N GLY A 27 -22.56 32.53 34.78
CA GLY A 27 -23.12 31.61 33.80
C GLY A 27 -22.17 30.42 33.71
N ASN A 28 -22.01 29.66 34.81
CA ASN A 28 -21.71 28.24 34.65
C ASN A 28 -22.99 27.61 34.11
N GLU A 29 -23.25 27.87 32.84
CA GLU A 29 -24.21 27.10 32.10
C GLU A 29 -23.47 25.85 31.64
N THR A 30 -23.23 24.93 32.59
CA THR A 30 -23.48 23.53 32.28
C THR A 30 -24.97 23.41 32.02
N THR A 31 -25.43 23.92 30.89
CA THR A 31 -26.53 23.22 30.27
C THR A 31 -25.94 21.84 30.01
N ASN A 32 -26.42 20.85 30.78
CA ASN A 32 -26.74 19.58 30.16
C ASN A 32 -27.78 19.91 29.08
N GLY A 33 -27.29 20.51 28.01
CA GLY A 33 -28.03 20.88 26.84
C GLY A 33 -28.26 19.60 26.10
N ASN A 34 -29.22 18.80 26.58
CA ASN A 34 -30.12 18.12 25.68
C ASN A 34 -31.00 19.16 24.97
N GLY A 35 -30.37 20.22 24.44
CA GLY A 35 -30.88 21.05 23.39
C GLY A 35 -30.75 20.18 22.16
N THR A 36 -31.89 19.74 21.66
CA THR A 36 -32.01 19.01 20.41
C THR A 36 -31.45 19.89 19.29
N HIS A 37 -30.13 19.82 19.07
CA HIS A 37 -29.53 20.31 17.86
C HIS A 37 -29.68 19.22 16.81
N THR A 38 -29.90 19.63 15.57
CA THR A 38 -30.13 18.69 14.46
C THR A 38 -28.80 18.44 13.80
N HIS A 39 -28.42 17.17 13.69
CA HIS A 39 -27.26 16.77 12.90
C HIS A 39 -27.67 16.67 11.43
N THR A 40 -26.84 17.28 10.57
CA THR A 40 -26.87 17.05 9.12
C THR A 40 -25.60 16.26 8.78
N TYR A 41 -25.75 15.19 8.01
CA TYR A 41 -24.67 14.29 7.65
C TYR A 41 -24.31 14.40 6.16
N SER A 42 -23.07 14.06 5.81
CA SER A 42 -22.58 14.11 4.44
C SER A 42 -23.36 13.15 3.54
N GLU A 43 -23.66 13.54 2.30
CA GLU A 43 -24.22 12.61 1.31
C GLU A 43 -23.16 11.64 0.78
N GLN A 44 -21.92 12.08 0.73
CA GLN A 44 -20.79 11.24 0.33
C GLN A 44 -20.26 10.45 1.52
N TRP A 45 -19.91 9.19 1.28
CA TRP A 45 -19.26 8.34 2.26
C TRP A 45 -17.83 8.80 2.53
N SER A 46 -17.47 8.87 3.80
CA SER A 46 -16.07 8.87 4.24
C SER A 46 -15.61 7.43 4.45
N HIS A 47 -14.31 7.19 4.29
CA HIS A 47 -13.74 5.87 4.55
C HIS A 47 -12.25 5.92 4.89
N ASN A 48 -11.77 4.84 5.49
CA ASN A 48 -10.36 4.49 5.62
C ASN A 48 -10.15 3.05 5.07
N ASP A 49 -9.02 2.42 5.37
CA ASP A 49 -8.69 1.07 4.87
C ASP A 49 -9.58 -0.04 5.46
N SER A 50 -10.18 0.18 6.64
CA SER A 50 -10.95 -0.83 7.37
C SER A 50 -12.48 -0.63 7.28
N GLU A 51 -12.93 0.62 7.20
CA GLU A 51 -14.32 0.99 7.44
C GLU A 51 -14.75 2.25 6.68
N HIS A 52 -16.06 2.46 6.60
CA HIS A 52 -16.72 3.62 6.02
C HIS A 52 -17.80 4.18 6.96
N TRP A 53 -18.10 5.48 6.83
CA TRP A 53 -19.08 6.20 7.66
C TRP A 53 -19.56 7.49 6.99
N HIS A 54 -20.65 8.07 7.47
CA HIS A 54 -21.05 9.44 7.17
C HIS A 54 -20.60 10.39 8.28
N THR A 55 -20.11 11.58 7.92
CA THR A 55 -19.63 12.58 8.88
C THR A 55 -20.66 13.66 9.11
N CYS A 56 -20.77 14.15 10.35
CA CYS A 56 -21.51 15.36 10.66
C CYS A 56 -20.92 16.55 9.88
N THR A 57 -21.76 17.36 9.23
CA THR A 57 -21.33 18.53 8.46
C THR A 57 -21.42 19.83 9.26
N VAL A 58 -21.88 19.77 10.51
CA VAL A 58 -21.96 20.92 11.41
C VAL A 58 -20.54 21.29 11.85
N ALA A 59 -20.22 22.59 11.91
CA ALA A 59 -18.92 23.04 12.39
C ALA A 59 -18.70 22.59 13.85
N ASP A 60 -17.48 22.16 14.17
CA ASP A 60 -17.08 21.66 15.49
C ASP A 60 -17.90 20.43 15.98
N CYS A 61 -18.37 19.60 15.03
CA CYS A 61 -19.10 18.35 15.28
C CYS A 61 -18.33 17.14 14.73
N ASP A 62 -17.78 16.30 15.61
CA ASP A 62 -16.99 15.11 15.24
C ASP A 62 -17.81 13.82 15.17
N GLU A 63 -19.15 13.92 15.26
CA GLU A 63 -20.04 12.77 15.24
C GLU A 63 -20.07 12.06 13.87
N VAL A 64 -20.17 10.74 13.91
CA VAL A 64 -20.26 9.88 12.72
C VAL A 64 -21.40 8.88 12.85
N ILE A 65 -22.01 8.52 11.72
CA ILE A 65 -23.07 7.51 11.65
C ILE A 65 -22.77 6.46 10.57
N ASP A 66 -23.53 5.37 10.61
CA ASP A 66 -23.46 4.26 9.66
C ASP A 66 -22.05 3.68 9.50
N LYS A 67 -21.28 3.75 10.59
CA LYS A 67 -19.91 3.29 10.62
C LYS A 67 -19.87 1.77 10.55
N ALA A 68 -19.30 1.25 9.47
CA ALA A 68 -19.25 -0.19 9.22
C ALA A 68 -17.98 -0.60 8.47
N ALA A 69 -17.58 -1.86 8.64
CA ALA A 69 -16.51 -2.45 7.84
C ALA A 69 -16.91 -2.51 6.35
N HIS A 70 -15.91 -2.50 5.47
CA HIS A 70 -16.16 -2.61 4.03
C HIS A 70 -16.84 -3.91 3.63
N THR A 71 -17.79 -3.81 2.71
CA THR A 71 -18.39 -4.95 2.01
C THR A 71 -17.85 -4.97 0.59
N TRP A 72 -16.72 -5.65 0.40
CA TRP A 72 -16.04 -5.78 -0.89
C TRP A 72 -16.83 -6.67 -1.86
N ASP A 73 -16.77 -6.35 -3.14
CA ASP A 73 -17.23 -7.23 -4.21
C ASP A 73 -16.32 -8.45 -4.39
N ASN A 74 -16.59 -9.25 -5.42
CA ASN A 74 -15.80 -10.45 -5.75
C ASN A 74 -14.40 -10.14 -6.29
N GLY A 75 -14.06 -8.86 -6.46
CA GLY A 75 -12.83 -8.44 -7.13
C GLY A 75 -12.85 -8.64 -8.64
N ASN A 76 -11.96 -7.94 -9.32
CA ASN A 76 -11.71 -8.07 -10.74
C ASN A 76 -10.19 -8.14 -10.99
N ILE A 77 -9.76 -9.10 -11.81
CA ILE A 77 -8.37 -9.17 -12.24
C ILE A 77 -8.10 -7.98 -13.16
N THR A 78 -7.31 -7.03 -12.68
CA THR A 78 -6.92 -5.83 -13.42
C THR A 78 -5.60 -6.04 -14.17
N LYS A 79 -4.81 -7.05 -13.75
CA LYS A 79 -3.59 -7.47 -14.42
C LYS A 79 -3.43 -8.98 -14.27
N GLU A 80 -3.40 -9.70 -15.38
CA GLU A 80 -3.20 -11.15 -15.39
C GLU A 80 -1.78 -11.52 -14.93
N PRO A 81 -1.61 -12.52 -14.05
CA PRO A 81 -0.29 -13.02 -13.68
C PRO A 81 0.38 -13.78 -14.84
N THR A 82 1.70 -13.71 -14.89
CA THR A 82 2.54 -14.50 -15.81
C THR A 82 3.57 -15.30 -15.02
N CYS A 83 4.35 -16.15 -15.69
CA CYS A 83 5.43 -16.89 -15.04
C CYS A 83 6.63 -16.00 -14.65
N THR A 84 6.60 -14.71 -14.97
CA THR A 84 7.68 -13.76 -14.64
C THR A 84 7.17 -12.51 -13.91
N ALA A 85 5.86 -12.29 -13.86
CA ALA A 85 5.27 -11.11 -13.24
C ALA A 85 4.00 -11.47 -12.46
N LYS A 86 3.88 -10.90 -11.25
CA LYS A 86 2.65 -10.97 -10.46
C LYS A 86 1.49 -10.28 -11.18
N GLY A 87 0.30 -10.84 -10.98
CA GLY A 87 -0.96 -10.22 -11.37
C GLY A 87 -1.48 -9.29 -10.27
N GLU A 88 -2.60 -8.62 -10.54
CA GLU A 88 -3.27 -7.72 -9.61
C GLU A 88 -4.78 -7.93 -9.68
N MET A 89 -5.44 -7.92 -8.52
CA MET A 89 -6.89 -7.96 -8.38
C MET A 89 -7.35 -6.73 -7.60
N THR A 90 -8.35 -6.03 -8.13
CA THR A 90 -8.94 -4.86 -7.48
C THR A 90 -10.33 -5.21 -6.97
N TYR A 91 -10.59 -4.86 -5.71
CA TYR A 91 -11.88 -5.00 -5.05
C TYR A 91 -12.53 -3.64 -4.86
N THR A 92 -13.85 -3.57 -5.02
CA THR A 92 -14.63 -2.35 -4.80
C THR A 92 -15.64 -2.55 -3.69
N CYS A 93 -15.68 -1.64 -2.73
CA CYS A 93 -16.70 -1.65 -1.69
C CYS A 93 -18.06 -1.35 -2.33
N THR A 94 -19.01 -2.28 -2.18
CA THR A 94 -20.34 -2.18 -2.79
C THR A 94 -21.15 -1.00 -2.26
N VAL A 95 -20.85 -0.55 -1.05
CA VAL A 95 -21.51 0.58 -0.35
C VAL A 95 -20.85 1.92 -0.69
N CYS A 96 -19.61 2.15 -0.23
CA CYS A 96 -18.96 3.46 -0.31
C CYS A 96 -18.08 3.67 -1.56
N LYS A 97 -17.92 2.65 -2.41
CA LYS A 97 -17.08 2.68 -3.64
C LYS A 97 -15.57 2.89 -3.41
N ALA A 98 -15.10 2.81 -2.17
CA ALA A 98 -13.68 2.65 -1.88
C ALA A 98 -13.11 1.44 -2.66
N THR A 99 -11.82 1.46 -2.97
CA THR A 99 -11.14 0.36 -3.67
C THR A 99 -9.90 -0.08 -2.91
N LYS A 100 -9.53 -1.35 -3.09
CA LYS A 100 -8.24 -1.89 -2.66
C LYS A 100 -7.69 -2.83 -3.73
N THR A 101 -6.37 -2.96 -3.81
CA THR A 101 -5.69 -3.85 -4.76
C THR A 101 -4.84 -4.86 -3.99
N GLU A 102 -4.90 -6.11 -4.43
CA GLU A 102 -4.12 -7.22 -3.89
C GLU A 102 -3.31 -7.88 -5.02
N GLU A 103 -2.11 -8.35 -4.71
CA GLU A 103 -1.27 -9.05 -5.66
C GLU A 103 -1.72 -10.51 -5.86
N ILE A 104 -1.67 -10.98 -7.10
CA ILE A 104 -1.83 -12.39 -7.46
C ILE A 104 -0.44 -12.97 -7.74
N ALA A 105 -0.13 -14.14 -7.18
CA ALA A 105 1.13 -14.82 -7.43
C ALA A 105 1.36 -15.09 -8.93
N THR A 106 2.63 -15.24 -9.32
CA THR A 106 3.02 -15.66 -10.67
C THR A 106 2.43 -17.03 -11.01
N THR A 107 2.28 -17.31 -12.29
CA THR A 107 1.96 -18.67 -12.77
C THR A 107 3.21 -19.54 -12.83
N ASP A 108 3.03 -20.86 -12.87
CA ASP A 108 4.17 -21.77 -13.00
C ASP A 108 4.79 -21.71 -14.40
N HIS A 109 6.09 -21.97 -14.48
CA HIS A 109 6.76 -22.17 -15.76
C HIS A 109 6.27 -23.46 -16.42
N THR A 110 5.89 -23.36 -17.69
CA THR A 110 5.64 -24.53 -18.54
C THR A 110 6.82 -24.67 -19.49
N PHE A 111 7.59 -25.75 -19.35
CA PHE A 111 8.77 -26.01 -20.17
C PHE A 111 8.40 -26.81 -21.43
N SER A 112 9.01 -26.45 -22.55
CA SER A 112 8.86 -27.15 -23.83
C SER A 112 9.52 -28.52 -23.79
N ASP A 113 8.88 -29.55 -24.35
CA ASP A 113 9.50 -30.87 -24.57
C ASP A 113 10.61 -30.85 -25.63
N LYS A 114 10.71 -29.77 -26.42
CA LYS A 114 11.79 -29.58 -27.39
C LYS A 114 13.09 -29.27 -26.65
N TRP A 115 14.13 -30.05 -26.96
CA TRP A 115 15.50 -29.75 -26.53
C TRP A 115 16.06 -28.53 -27.25
N GLU A 116 16.68 -27.65 -26.47
CA GLU A 116 17.61 -26.62 -26.96
C GLU A 116 19.03 -26.98 -26.51
N SER A 117 20.04 -26.50 -27.23
CA SER A 117 21.44 -26.81 -26.96
C SER A 117 22.39 -25.73 -27.43
N ASP A 118 23.51 -25.58 -26.73
CA ASP A 118 24.71 -24.90 -27.20
C ASP A 118 25.86 -25.92 -27.39
N ASP A 119 27.08 -25.43 -27.56
CA ASP A 119 28.31 -26.21 -27.75
C ASP A 119 28.74 -27.03 -26.52
N THR A 120 28.21 -26.72 -25.33
CA THR A 120 28.61 -27.35 -24.06
C THR A 120 27.45 -27.98 -23.30
N HIS A 121 26.23 -27.51 -23.46
CA HIS A 121 25.06 -27.88 -22.68
C HIS A 121 23.79 -28.06 -23.53
N HIS A 122 22.79 -28.72 -22.93
CA HIS A 122 21.41 -28.76 -23.41
C HIS A 122 20.42 -28.47 -22.27
N TRP A 123 19.22 -27.98 -22.62
CA TRP A 123 18.16 -27.63 -21.66
C TRP A 123 16.78 -27.61 -22.31
N HIS A 124 15.73 -27.50 -21.49
CA HIS A 124 14.37 -27.18 -21.92
C HIS A 124 14.07 -25.70 -21.66
N LYS A 125 13.48 -25.01 -22.62
CA LYS A 125 13.10 -23.60 -22.48
C LYS A 125 11.64 -23.46 -22.06
N CYS A 126 11.34 -22.52 -21.16
CA CYS A 126 9.96 -22.13 -20.87
C CYS A 126 9.27 -21.64 -22.15
N ILE A 127 8.01 -21.99 -22.34
CA ILE A 127 7.26 -21.57 -23.54
C ILE A 127 6.83 -20.10 -23.49
N ASN A 128 6.79 -19.51 -22.29
CA ASN A 128 6.27 -18.16 -22.05
C ASN A 128 7.34 -17.14 -21.62
N CYS A 129 8.59 -17.58 -21.40
CA CYS A 129 9.70 -16.71 -21.03
C CYS A 129 11.07 -17.36 -21.34
N ASP A 130 12.16 -16.69 -20.96
CA ASP A 130 13.52 -17.16 -21.22
C ASP A 130 14.11 -18.07 -20.14
N GLU A 131 13.33 -18.42 -19.11
CA GLU A 131 13.76 -19.38 -18.07
C GLU A 131 14.04 -20.76 -18.67
N ILE A 132 15.07 -21.43 -18.15
CA ILE A 132 15.50 -22.76 -18.61
C ILE A 132 15.42 -23.78 -17.49
N SER A 133 15.15 -25.04 -17.84
CA SER A 133 15.11 -26.16 -16.89
C SER A 133 15.96 -27.32 -17.40
N GLY A 134 16.52 -28.08 -16.47
CA GLY A 134 17.30 -29.29 -16.78
C GLY A 134 18.57 -29.01 -17.58
N LYS A 135 19.21 -27.84 -17.38
CA LYS A 135 20.49 -27.56 -18.03
C LYS A 135 21.55 -28.58 -17.59
N ALA A 136 22.12 -29.29 -18.54
CA ALA A 136 23.15 -30.29 -18.32
C ALA A 136 24.18 -30.29 -19.45
N GLU A 137 25.40 -30.73 -19.16
CA GLU A 137 26.43 -30.95 -20.19
C GLU A 137 26.02 -32.08 -21.14
N HIS A 138 26.61 -32.09 -22.35
CA HIS A 138 26.35 -33.15 -23.31
C HIS A 138 26.89 -34.51 -22.85
N SER A 139 26.00 -35.49 -22.77
CA SER A 139 26.36 -36.90 -22.67
C SER A 139 26.09 -37.57 -24.01
N TYR A 140 27.15 -38.11 -24.62
CA TYR A 140 27.10 -38.70 -25.95
C TYR A 140 27.00 -40.23 -25.89
N ASN A 141 26.16 -40.79 -26.76
CA ASN A 141 26.15 -42.22 -27.00
C ASN A 141 27.35 -42.67 -27.86
N ALA A 142 27.42 -43.97 -28.18
CA ALA A 142 28.51 -44.54 -28.98
C ALA A 142 28.63 -43.93 -30.40
N ASP A 143 27.54 -43.38 -30.94
CA ASP A 143 27.51 -42.72 -32.25
C ASP A 143 27.88 -41.22 -32.17
N GLY A 144 28.26 -40.71 -31.00
CA GLY A 144 28.60 -39.31 -30.79
C GLY A 144 27.40 -38.36 -30.78
N VAL A 145 26.19 -38.88 -30.52
CA VAL A 145 24.93 -38.11 -30.51
C VAL A 145 24.43 -37.95 -29.07
N CYS A 146 24.13 -36.71 -28.69
CA CYS A 146 23.51 -36.40 -27.39
C CYS A 146 21.98 -36.59 -27.45
N VAL A 147 21.33 -36.75 -26.29
CA VAL A 147 19.86 -36.88 -26.18
C VAL A 147 19.11 -35.70 -26.78
N CYS A 148 19.72 -34.51 -26.79
CA CYS A 148 19.18 -33.31 -27.42
C CYS A 148 19.36 -33.29 -28.96
N GLY A 149 20.10 -34.25 -29.52
CA GLY A 149 20.45 -34.33 -30.95
C GLY A 149 21.76 -33.66 -31.33
N TYR A 150 22.41 -32.92 -30.42
CA TYR A 150 23.73 -32.32 -30.65
C TYR A 150 24.78 -33.40 -30.95
N ARG A 151 25.66 -33.16 -31.93
CA ARG A 151 26.72 -34.10 -32.32
C ARG A 151 28.08 -33.50 -32.01
N ALA A 152 28.92 -34.26 -31.33
CA ALA A 152 30.30 -33.83 -31.08
C ALA A 152 31.02 -33.59 -32.42
N ILE A 153 31.68 -32.44 -32.56
CA ILE A 153 32.56 -32.19 -33.70
C ILE A 153 33.82 -33.05 -33.49
N PRO A 154 34.19 -33.92 -34.44
CA PRO A 154 35.43 -34.69 -34.32
C PRO A 154 36.62 -33.73 -34.20
N GLU A 155 37.46 -33.95 -33.18
CA GLU A 155 38.65 -33.14 -32.85
C GLU A 155 39.63 -33.01 -34.04
N GLU A 156 39.53 -33.87 -35.06
CA GLU A 156 40.37 -33.86 -36.27
C GLU A 156 40.03 -32.76 -37.31
N THR A 157 39.14 -31.81 -36.99
CA THR A 157 38.68 -30.77 -37.93
C THR A 157 39.01 -29.33 -37.52
N LEU A 158 39.89 -29.14 -36.53
CA LEU A 158 40.39 -27.83 -36.07
C LEU A 158 41.87 -27.60 -36.46
#